data_AF-A0A0R2QMK9-F1
#
_entry.id   AF-A0A0R2QMK9-F1
#
_cell.length_a   1.000
_cell.length_b   1.000
_cell.length_c   1.000
_cell.angle_alpha   90.00
_cell.angle_beta   90.00
_cell.angle_gamma   90.00
#
_symmetry.space_group_name_H-M   'P 1'
#
loop_
_entity.id
_entity.type
_entity.pdbx_description
1 polymer ?
#
loop_
_entity_poly.entity_id
_entity_poly.type
_entity_poly.pdbx_seq_one_letter_code
_entity_poly.pdbx_strand_id
1 'polypeptide(L)'
;MYVSRFSNLYQDALEPFLSGVVLTDPQQIAADVVQEILQSFVKSLPGVPALGVGEFPKALAKPIKNLTLSEKVESITTNSVNTNKSSYKARYIVVATDSISASKLVTNLSTSQVLSSTTSYFSTDEKIANSKNLVVSKNSKLVNSIVMSEVSKKYAPVGKSLVSATSLTNITEKEFKEELGKLWHTNTSSWESVARYEIQHSLPLHLPGKKKVGKLQINDWLFVIGDHMAIPSQQGAMQTGELVANKINQLMQ
;
A
#
# COMPACT_ATOMS: atom_id res chain seq x y z
N MET A 1 -28.50 -18.09 -11.46
CA MET A 1 -27.66 -19.28 -11.74
C MET A 1 -26.33 -19.29 -10.97
N TYR A 2 -25.58 -18.18 -10.90
CA TYR A 2 -24.34 -18.13 -10.10
C TYR A 2 -24.55 -17.96 -8.59
N VAL A 3 -25.55 -17.16 -8.17
CA VAL A 3 -25.87 -16.91 -6.75
C VAL A 3 -26.25 -18.20 -6.01
N SER A 4 -26.93 -19.13 -6.67
CA SER A 4 -27.26 -20.45 -6.11
C SER A 4 -26.07 -21.41 -6.05
N ARG A 5 -25.02 -21.17 -6.86
CA ARG A 5 -23.80 -22.01 -6.93
C ARG A 5 -22.72 -21.54 -5.96
N PHE A 6 -22.72 -20.25 -5.63
CA PHE A 6 -21.79 -19.62 -4.68
C PHE A 6 -22.56 -18.79 -3.66
N SER A 7 -23.48 -19.42 -2.93
CA SER A 7 -24.38 -18.74 -1.99
C SER A 7 -23.64 -17.95 -0.89
N ASN A 8 -22.39 -18.31 -0.60
CA ASN A 8 -21.53 -17.66 0.38
C ASN A 8 -20.30 -16.98 -0.25
N LEU A 9 -20.33 -16.64 -1.54
CA LEU A 9 -19.17 -16.05 -2.25
C LEU A 9 -18.59 -14.84 -1.52
N TYR A 10 -19.46 -14.00 -0.98
CA TYR A 10 -19.03 -12.82 -0.25
C TYR A 10 -18.22 -13.22 0.98
N GLN A 11 -18.79 -14.04 1.87
CA GLN A 11 -18.17 -14.42 3.14
C GLN A 11 -16.94 -15.31 2.95
N ASP A 12 -16.96 -16.20 1.95
CA ASP A 12 -15.92 -17.20 1.76
C ASP A 12 -14.71 -16.67 0.99
N ALA A 13 -14.91 -15.68 0.10
CA ALA A 13 -13.86 -15.20 -0.80
C ALA A 13 -13.72 -13.67 -0.82
N LEU A 14 -14.80 -12.93 -1.05
CA LEU A 14 -14.69 -11.48 -1.28
C LEU A 14 -14.36 -10.70 -0.01
N GLU A 15 -15.04 -10.98 1.11
CA GLU A 15 -14.80 -10.31 2.38
C GLU A 15 -13.36 -10.56 2.88
N PRO A 16 -12.84 -11.80 2.96
CA PRO A 16 -11.44 -12.03 3.32
C PRO A 16 -10.44 -11.34 2.38
N PHE A 17 -10.69 -11.41 1.07
CA PHE A 17 -9.86 -10.74 0.08
C PHE A 17 -9.85 -9.23 0.27
N LEU A 18 -11.04 -8.61 0.38
CA LEU A 18 -11.18 -7.18 0.57
C LEU A 18 -10.55 -6.73 1.88
N SER A 19 -10.70 -7.48 2.98
CA SER A 19 -10.03 -7.20 4.24
C SER A 19 -8.52 -7.10 4.07
N GLY A 20 -7.93 -7.96 3.24
CA GLY A 20 -6.52 -7.89 2.88
C GLY A 20 -6.14 -6.70 1.98
N VAL A 21 -7.06 -6.22 1.14
CA VAL A 21 -6.83 -5.06 0.27
C VAL A 21 -6.96 -3.74 1.03
N VAL A 22 -7.96 -3.62 1.91
CA VAL A 22 -8.26 -2.38 2.65
C VAL A 22 -7.69 -2.36 4.06
N LEU A 23 -7.08 -3.47 4.51
CA LEU A 23 -6.43 -3.62 5.82
C LEU A 23 -7.34 -3.41 7.04
N THR A 24 -8.65 -3.63 6.88
CA THR A 24 -9.66 -3.57 7.94
C THR A 24 -10.93 -4.29 7.49
N ASP A 25 -11.98 -4.32 8.31
CA ASP A 25 -13.32 -4.75 7.89
C ASP A 25 -13.80 -3.90 6.70
N PRO A 26 -14.08 -4.50 5.52
CA PRO A 26 -14.55 -3.78 4.34
C PRO A 26 -15.82 -2.97 4.56
N GLN A 27 -16.65 -3.32 5.55
CA GLN A 27 -17.85 -2.56 5.91
C GLN A 27 -17.56 -1.16 6.45
N GLN A 28 -16.33 -0.91 6.92
CA GLN A 28 -15.88 0.41 7.36
C GLN A 28 -15.47 1.32 6.20
N ILE A 29 -15.35 0.80 4.99
CA ILE A 29 -14.86 1.53 3.82
C ILE A 29 -16.02 2.02 2.96
N ALA A 30 -15.85 3.19 2.34
CA ALA A 30 -16.81 3.72 1.39
C ALA A 30 -17.07 2.72 0.24
N ALA A 31 -18.35 2.40 -0.02
CA ALA A 31 -18.73 1.36 -0.97
C ALA A 31 -18.29 1.66 -2.41
N ASP A 32 -18.28 2.93 -2.81
CA ASP A 32 -17.81 3.38 -4.12
C ASP A 32 -16.30 3.18 -4.31
N VAL A 33 -15.52 3.24 -3.24
CA VAL A 33 -14.08 2.90 -3.24
C VAL A 33 -13.89 1.39 -3.39
N VAL A 34 -14.63 0.58 -2.62
CA VAL A 34 -14.58 -0.90 -2.73
C VAL A 34 -14.97 -1.36 -4.14
N GLN A 35 -16.02 -0.77 -4.72
CA GLN A 35 -16.44 -1.08 -6.08
C GLN A 35 -15.36 -0.74 -7.12
N GLU A 36 -14.69 0.40 -6.98
CA GLU A 36 -13.61 0.80 -7.88
C GLU A 36 -12.40 -0.16 -7.80
N ILE A 37 -12.03 -0.57 -6.58
CA ILE A 37 -11.02 -1.59 -6.33
C ILE A 37 -11.41 -2.91 -7.02
N LEU A 38 -12.63 -3.40 -6.80
CA LEU A 38 -13.11 -4.63 -7.44
C LEU A 38 -13.10 -4.54 -8.97
N GLN A 39 -13.53 -3.40 -9.53
CA GLN A 39 -13.46 -3.17 -10.98
C GLN A 39 -12.04 -3.26 -11.51
N SER A 40 -11.03 -2.80 -10.75
CA SER A 40 -9.63 -2.90 -11.16
C SER A 40 -9.17 -4.37 -11.28
N PHE A 41 -9.53 -5.22 -10.31
CA PHE A 41 -9.22 -6.66 -10.33
C PHE A 41 -9.99 -7.44 -11.38
N VAL A 42 -11.19 -7.00 -11.75
CA VAL A 42 -11.95 -7.60 -12.87
C VAL A 42 -11.33 -7.23 -14.22
N LYS A 43 -10.79 -6.01 -14.34
CA LYS A 43 -10.22 -5.50 -15.60
C LYS A 43 -8.81 -6.03 -15.88
N SER A 44 -8.01 -6.28 -14.83
CA SER A 44 -6.62 -6.71 -14.99
C SER A 44 -6.11 -7.46 -13.77
N LEU A 45 -5.05 -8.24 -13.98
CA LEU A 45 -4.29 -8.86 -12.91
C LEU A 45 -3.34 -7.85 -12.26
N PRO A 46 -3.18 -7.88 -10.92
CA PRO A 46 -2.14 -7.12 -10.25
C PRO A 46 -0.76 -7.66 -10.63
N GLY A 47 0.24 -6.79 -10.65
CA GLY A 47 1.62 -7.15 -10.97
C GLY A 47 2.62 -6.38 -10.13
N VAL A 48 3.82 -6.94 -10.01
CA VAL A 48 4.96 -6.31 -9.32
C VAL A 48 6.20 -6.39 -10.21
N PRO A 49 7.12 -5.41 -10.15
CA PRO A 49 8.34 -5.43 -10.96
C PRO A 49 9.20 -6.65 -10.65
N ALA A 50 9.83 -7.28 -11.65
CA ALA A 50 10.52 -8.57 -11.48
C ALA A 50 11.65 -8.58 -10.43
N LEU A 51 12.18 -7.43 -10.02
CA LEU A 51 13.26 -7.28 -9.03
C LEU A 51 12.82 -6.55 -7.74
N GLY A 52 11.51 -6.39 -7.53
CA GLY A 52 10.91 -5.84 -6.33
C GLY A 52 10.20 -4.52 -6.59
N VAL A 53 9.22 -4.20 -5.73
CA VAL A 53 8.42 -2.97 -5.84
C VAL A 53 9.26 -1.69 -5.80
N GLY A 54 10.47 -1.74 -5.22
CA GLY A 54 11.43 -0.63 -5.20
C GLY A 54 11.98 -0.25 -6.58
N GLU A 55 11.87 -1.10 -7.61
CA GLU A 55 12.28 -0.72 -8.97
C GLU A 55 11.39 0.35 -9.60
N PHE A 56 10.11 0.39 -9.22
CA PHE A 56 9.18 1.38 -9.72
C PHE A 56 9.58 2.82 -9.33
N PRO A 57 9.76 3.17 -8.04
CA PRO A 57 10.21 4.51 -7.66
C PRO A 57 11.63 4.82 -8.17
N LYS A 58 12.54 3.84 -8.27
CA LYS A 58 13.85 4.05 -8.90
C LYS A 58 13.71 4.47 -10.36
N ALA A 59 12.82 3.83 -11.12
CA ALA A 59 12.56 4.18 -12.51
C ALA A 59 11.97 5.60 -12.63
N LEU A 60 11.03 5.97 -11.75
CA LEU A 60 10.47 7.32 -11.70
C LEU A 60 11.50 8.40 -11.34
N ALA A 61 12.51 8.05 -10.53
CA ALA A 61 13.55 8.99 -10.12
C ALA A 61 14.60 9.26 -11.21
N LYS A 62 14.83 8.32 -12.15
CA LYS A 62 15.86 8.44 -13.20
C LYS A 62 15.86 9.77 -13.99
N PRO A 63 14.72 10.31 -14.45
CA PRO A 63 14.71 11.58 -15.18
C PRO A 63 14.86 12.83 -14.30
N ILE A 64 14.83 12.71 -12.96
CA ILE A 64 14.86 13.85 -12.04
C ILE A 64 16.31 14.30 -11.83
N LYS A 65 16.66 15.46 -12.39
CA LYS A 65 18.03 16.03 -12.27
C LYS A 65 18.34 16.59 -10.88
N ASN A 66 17.35 17.20 -10.24
CA ASN A 66 17.51 17.91 -8.96
C ASN A 66 16.86 17.12 -7.83
N LEU A 67 17.39 15.92 -7.56
CA LEU A 67 16.92 15.05 -6.48
C LEU A 67 17.92 15.08 -5.32
N THR A 68 17.47 15.54 -4.15
CA THR A 68 18.26 15.52 -2.92
C THR A 68 17.73 14.44 -1.99
N LEU A 69 18.61 13.55 -1.54
CA LEU A 69 18.29 12.48 -0.60
C LEU A 69 18.92 12.74 0.77
N SER A 70 18.40 12.07 1.80
CA SER A 70 18.90 12.20 3.18
C SER A 70 18.90 13.65 3.69
N GLU A 71 17.89 14.42 3.29
CA GLU A 71 17.67 15.80 3.71
C GLU A 71 16.22 15.95 4.16
N LYS A 72 16.04 16.23 5.44
CA LYS A 72 14.74 16.28 6.08
C LYS A 72 14.23 17.71 6.07
N VAL A 73 13.03 17.92 5.55
CA VAL A 73 12.31 19.19 5.68
C VAL A 73 11.86 19.35 7.13
N GLU A 74 12.17 20.50 7.73
CA GLU A 74 11.86 20.81 9.13
C GLU A 74 10.75 21.85 9.24
N SER A 75 10.69 22.81 8.31
CA SER A 75 9.63 23.80 8.25
C SER A 75 9.40 24.32 6.85
N ILE A 76 8.18 24.79 6.60
CA ILE A 76 7.75 25.43 5.37
C ILE A 76 7.17 26.79 5.71
N THR A 77 7.60 27.82 4.99
CA THR A 77 7.04 29.17 5.06
C THR A 77 6.74 29.66 3.65
N THR A 78 6.07 30.81 3.53
CA THR A 78 5.81 31.40 2.22
C THR A 78 7.11 31.57 1.45
N ASN A 79 7.17 30.93 0.29
CA ASN A 79 8.30 30.90 -0.63
C ASN A 79 9.58 30.21 -0.14
N SER A 80 9.57 29.49 0.99
CA SER A 80 10.78 28.88 1.54
C SER A 80 10.54 27.51 2.15
N VAL A 81 11.50 26.61 1.94
CA VAL A 81 11.57 25.30 2.59
C VAL A 81 12.87 25.24 3.36
N ASN A 82 12.80 25.09 4.69
CA ASN A 82 13.99 24.90 5.52
C ASN A 82 14.16 23.42 5.83
N THR A 83 15.39 22.94 5.69
CA THR A 83 15.79 21.56 5.96
C THR A 83 16.87 21.54 7.02
N ASN A 84 17.21 20.34 7.48
CA ASN A 84 18.33 20.13 8.39
C ASN A 84 19.71 20.42 7.79
N LYS A 85 19.80 20.74 6.48
CA LYS A 85 21.07 20.99 5.76
C LYS A 85 21.11 22.35 5.06
N SER A 86 19.97 22.87 4.62
CA SER A 86 19.92 24.06 3.77
C SER A 86 18.54 24.72 3.78
N SER A 87 18.41 25.80 3.01
CA SER A 87 17.14 26.48 2.77
C SER A 87 16.97 26.71 1.27
N TYR A 88 15.77 26.41 0.77
CA TYR A 88 15.42 26.54 -0.64
C TYR A 88 14.29 27.55 -0.82
N LYS A 89 14.38 28.35 -1.89
CA LYS A 89 13.29 29.23 -2.31
C LYS A 89 12.46 28.58 -3.41
N ALA A 90 11.14 28.67 -3.32
CA ALA A 90 10.22 28.13 -4.32
C ALA A 90 8.95 28.96 -4.40
N ARG A 91 8.44 29.24 -5.61
CA ARG A 91 7.14 29.93 -5.79
C ARG A 91 5.95 29.05 -5.41
N TYR A 92 6.07 27.74 -5.64
CA TYR A 92 5.07 26.73 -5.33
C TYR A 92 5.74 25.59 -4.57
N ILE A 93 5.08 25.10 -3.52
CA ILE A 93 5.58 24.02 -2.65
C ILE A 93 4.53 22.91 -2.63
N VAL A 94 4.97 21.68 -2.89
CA VAL A 94 4.14 20.48 -2.87
C VAL A 94 4.64 19.55 -1.77
N VAL A 95 3.78 19.27 -0.78
CA VAL A 95 4.06 18.32 0.30
C VAL A 95 3.51 16.95 -0.10
N ALA A 96 4.42 15.99 -0.29
CA ALA A 96 4.10 14.62 -0.71
C ALA A 96 4.53 13.57 0.35
N THR A 97 4.43 13.93 1.63
CA THR A 97 4.76 13.05 2.75
C THR A 97 3.54 12.24 3.20
N ASP A 98 3.71 11.34 4.17
CA ASP A 98 2.58 10.74 4.87
C ASP A 98 1.75 11.81 5.62
N SER A 99 0.52 11.46 5.99
CA SER A 99 -0.44 12.38 6.60
C SER A 99 0.03 12.99 7.93
N ILE A 100 0.81 12.24 8.73
CA ILE A 100 1.30 12.69 10.04
C ILE A 100 2.47 13.66 9.85
N SER A 101 3.37 13.37 8.92
CA SER A 101 4.45 14.30 8.55
C SER A 101 3.89 15.58 7.92
N ALA A 102 2.86 15.46 7.08
CA ALA A 102 2.23 16.60 6.42
C ALA A 102 1.57 17.55 7.44
N SER A 103 0.87 17.02 8.45
CA SER A 103 0.21 17.83 9.48
C SER A 103 1.19 18.59 10.38
N LYS A 104 2.44 18.13 10.48
CA LYS A 104 3.51 18.84 11.19
C LYS A 104 4.10 20.00 10.38
N LEU A 105 4.04 19.90 9.04
CA LEU A 105 4.59 20.90 8.13
C LEU A 105 3.55 21.93 7.69
N VAL A 106 2.26 21.59 7.72
CA VAL A 106 1.16 22.41 7.20
C VAL A 106 0.14 22.69 8.29
N THR A 107 0.01 23.96 8.66
CA THR A 107 -0.96 24.43 9.67
C THR A 107 -2.40 24.08 9.28
N ASN A 108 -3.20 23.62 10.25
CA ASN A 108 -4.61 23.25 10.09
C ASN A 108 -4.88 22.09 9.12
N LEU A 109 -3.87 21.32 8.75
CA LEU A 109 -4.08 20.08 8.00
C LEU A 109 -4.46 18.95 8.96
N SER A 110 -5.64 18.37 8.77
CA SER A 110 -6.11 17.23 9.57
C SER A 110 -5.32 15.97 9.24
N THR A 111 -4.96 15.19 10.26
CA THR A 111 -4.42 13.85 10.06
C THR A 111 -5.51 12.87 9.62
N SER A 112 -5.17 11.95 8.74
CA SER A 112 -6.01 10.79 8.44
C SER A 112 -5.79 9.71 9.48
N GLN A 113 -6.85 9.02 9.88
CA GLN A 113 -6.71 7.74 10.57
C GLN A 113 -5.98 6.77 9.63
N VAL A 114 -5.10 5.95 10.19
CA VAL A 114 -4.25 5.01 9.45
C VAL A 114 -4.42 3.61 10.00
N LEU A 115 -4.30 2.64 9.11
CA LEU A 115 -4.36 1.22 9.38
C LEU A 115 -2.95 0.63 9.40
N SER A 116 -2.74 -0.37 10.24
CA SER A 116 -1.47 -1.09 10.34
C SER A 116 -1.56 -2.46 9.68
N SER A 117 -0.40 -2.99 9.28
CA SER A 117 -0.29 -4.37 8.82
C SER A 117 1.09 -4.92 9.12
N THR A 118 1.16 -6.23 9.30
CA THR A 118 2.40 -6.97 9.49
C THR A 118 2.52 -8.02 8.41
N THR A 119 3.59 -7.96 7.62
CA THR A 119 3.90 -8.99 6.61
C THR A 119 5.15 -9.75 7.01
N SER A 120 5.04 -11.08 7.08
CA SER A 120 6.17 -11.98 7.31
C SER A 120 6.48 -12.77 6.04
N TYR A 121 7.78 -12.98 5.80
CA TYR A 121 8.31 -13.68 4.65
C TYR A 121 9.07 -14.93 5.11
N PHE A 122 8.82 -16.04 4.44
CA PHE A 122 9.42 -17.34 4.73
C PHE A 122 10.04 -17.97 3.48
N SER A 123 11.12 -18.71 3.68
CA SER A 123 11.82 -19.48 2.66
C SER A 123 11.53 -20.97 2.87
N THR A 124 11.30 -21.69 1.78
CA THR A 124 11.16 -23.16 1.78
C THR A 124 11.63 -23.74 0.46
N ASP A 125 12.13 -24.98 0.45
CA ASP A 125 12.37 -25.78 -0.76
C ASP A 125 11.21 -26.74 -1.07
N GLU A 126 10.18 -26.77 -0.23
CA GLU A 126 9.01 -27.62 -0.43
C GLU A 126 8.16 -27.12 -1.60
N LYS A 127 7.56 -28.07 -2.32
CA LYS A 127 6.60 -27.76 -3.39
C LYS A 127 5.24 -27.43 -2.78
N ILE A 128 4.83 -26.18 -2.91
CA ILE A 128 3.52 -25.69 -2.45
C ILE A 128 2.47 -25.89 -3.55
N ALA A 129 1.35 -26.52 -3.22
CA ALA A 129 0.23 -26.68 -4.14
C ALA A 129 -0.47 -25.33 -4.40
N ASN A 130 -0.96 -25.11 -5.62
CA ASN A 130 -1.66 -23.87 -6.01
C ASN A 130 -0.87 -22.57 -5.76
N SER A 131 0.47 -22.66 -5.71
CA SER A 131 1.38 -21.55 -5.38
C SER A 131 1.30 -20.32 -6.29
N LYS A 132 0.66 -20.45 -7.46
CA LYS A 132 0.44 -19.35 -8.41
C LYS A 132 -0.69 -18.40 -8.01
N ASN A 133 -1.53 -18.77 -7.04
CA ASN A 133 -2.69 -17.99 -6.62
C ASN A 133 -2.44 -17.30 -5.27
N LEU A 134 -3.09 -16.16 -5.07
CA LEU A 134 -3.28 -15.58 -3.74
C LEU A 134 -4.24 -16.46 -2.94
N VAL A 135 -3.89 -16.77 -1.69
CA VAL A 135 -4.74 -17.54 -0.77
C VAL A 135 -5.31 -16.61 0.28
N VAL A 136 -6.62 -16.71 0.49
CA VAL A 136 -7.39 -15.97 1.49
C VAL A 136 -8.31 -16.94 2.23
N SER A 137 -8.65 -16.64 3.49
CA SER A 137 -9.57 -17.46 4.28
C SER A 137 -10.23 -16.63 5.37
N LYS A 138 -11.56 -16.78 5.53
CA LYS A 138 -12.31 -16.17 6.63
C LYS A 138 -11.98 -16.76 8.01
N ASN A 139 -11.38 -17.94 8.05
CA ASN A 139 -11.05 -18.67 9.28
C ASN A 139 -9.59 -18.53 9.69
N SER A 140 -8.85 -17.60 9.07
CA SER A 140 -7.42 -17.39 9.35
C SER A 140 -7.18 -16.07 10.06
N LYS A 141 -6.12 -16.01 10.87
CA LYS A 141 -5.57 -14.74 11.38
C LYS A 141 -4.84 -13.96 10.29
N LEU A 142 -4.52 -14.61 9.17
CA LEU A 142 -3.88 -13.99 8.01
C LEU A 142 -4.94 -13.50 7.04
N VAL A 143 -4.79 -12.27 6.55
CA VAL A 143 -5.68 -11.71 5.52
C VAL A 143 -5.29 -12.14 4.11
N ASN A 144 -4.04 -12.53 3.89
CA ASN A 144 -3.60 -13.14 2.65
C ASN A 144 -2.27 -13.89 2.81
N SER A 145 -2.02 -14.81 1.88
CA SER A 145 -0.69 -15.37 1.63
C SER A 145 -0.47 -15.62 0.13
N ILE A 146 0.77 -15.48 -0.33
CA ILE A 146 1.17 -15.71 -1.73
C ILE A 146 2.61 -16.20 -1.80
N VAL A 147 2.91 -17.09 -2.76
CA VAL A 147 4.28 -17.49 -3.08
C VAL A 147 4.87 -16.50 -4.08
N MET A 148 5.57 -15.49 -3.57
CA MET A 148 6.13 -14.38 -4.34
C MET A 148 7.06 -14.85 -5.47
N SER A 149 7.78 -15.95 -5.29
CA SER A 149 8.63 -16.55 -6.33
C SER A 149 7.86 -17.19 -7.50
N GLU A 150 6.55 -17.42 -7.38
CA GLU A 150 5.70 -17.75 -8.52
C GLU A 150 5.27 -16.53 -9.34
N VAL A 151 5.26 -15.34 -8.72
CA VAL A 151 5.03 -14.08 -9.42
C VAL A 151 6.27 -13.65 -10.21
N SER A 152 7.46 -13.76 -9.59
CA SER A 152 8.74 -13.57 -10.26
C SER A 152 9.77 -14.57 -9.73
N LYS A 153 10.34 -15.40 -10.60
CA LYS A 153 11.39 -16.36 -10.22
C LYS A 153 12.66 -15.69 -9.66
N LYS A 154 12.81 -14.38 -9.85
CA LYS A 154 13.94 -13.60 -9.30
C LYS A 154 13.76 -13.20 -7.83
N TYR A 155 12.61 -13.50 -7.23
CA TYR A 155 12.33 -13.20 -5.82
C TYR A 155 12.87 -14.25 -4.85
N ALA A 156 13.35 -15.39 -5.35
CA ALA A 156 13.99 -16.41 -4.53
C ALA A 156 15.20 -17.01 -5.27
N PRO A 157 16.20 -17.55 -4.54
CA PRO A 157 17.21 -18.40 -5.12
C PRO A 157 16.63 -19.62 -5.84
N VAL A 158 17.41 -20.21 -6.75
CA VAL A 158 17.03 -21.46 -7.42
C VAL A 158 16.77 -22.55 -6.38
N GLY A 159 15.66 -23.28 -6.55
CA GLY A 159 15.26 -24.35 -5.63
C GLY A 159 14.57 -23.87 -4.35
N LYS A 160 14.41 -22.57 -4.15
CA LYS A 160 13.68 -21.99 -3.02
C LYS A 160 12.42 -21.26 -3.47
N SER A 161 11.44 -21.22 -2.59
CA SER A 161 10.22 -20.44 -2.70
C SER A 161 10.18 -19.37 -1.62
N LEU A 162 9.79 -18.15 -2.00
CA LEU A 162 9.55 -17.06 -1.06
C LEU A 162 8.05 -16.94 -0.81
N VAL A 163 7.61 -17.23 0.40
CA VAL A 163 6.20 -17.15 0.81
C VAL A 163 5.98 -15.88 1.63
N SER A 164 4.98 -15.08 1.25
CA SER A 164 4.55 -13.89 1.99
C SER A 164 3.24 -14.18 2.71
N ALA A 165 3.07 -13.65 3.91
CA ALA A 165 1.83 -13.73 4.68
C ALA A 165 1.58 -12.42 5.42
N THR A 166 0.34 -11.93 5.37
CA THR A 166 -0.04 -10.65 5.98
C THR A 166 -1.06 -10.87 7.09
N SER A 167 -0.84 -10.22 8.24
CA SER A 167 -1.78 -10.13 9.36
C SER A 167 -2.11 -8.66 9.66
N LEU A 168 -3.35 -8.40 10.10
CA LEU A 168 -3.77 -7.08 10.59
C LEU A 168 -3.63 -6.95 12.11
N THR A 169 -3.40 -8.06 12.80
CA THR A 169 -3.13 -8.10 14.24
C THR A 169 -1.70 -8.53 14.50
N ASN A 170 -1.19 -8.19 15.68
CA ASN A 170 0.12 -8.68 16.08
C ASN A 170 0.03 -10.17 16.43
N ILE A 171 0.74 -10.99 15.66
CA ILE A 171 0.85 -12.43 15.88
C ILE A 171 2.32 -12.83 15.89
N THR A 172 2.66 -13.91 16.59
CA THR A 172 4.01 -14.46 16.68
C THR A 172 4.43 -15.15 15.37
N GLU A 173 5.74 -15.37 15.17
CA GLU A 173 6.22 -16.17 14.02
C GLU A 173 5.61 -17.59 14.02
N LYS A 174 5.47 -18.19 15.20
CA LYS A 174 4.84 -19.50 15.35
C LYS A 174 3.40 -19.50 14.83
N GLU A 175 2.61 -18.49 15.19
CA GLU A 175 1.24 -18.34 14.68
C GLU A 175 1.21 -18.11 13.17
N PHE A 176 2.14 -17.33 12.60
CA PHE A 176 2.28 -17.20 11.15
C PHE A 176 2.48 -18.57 10.48
N LYS A 177 3.43 -19.38 10.98
CA LYS A 177 3.71 -20.72 10.43
C LYS A 177 2.53 -21.66 10.58
N GLU A 178 1.84 -21.64 11.71
CA GLU A 178 0.63 -22.46 11.95
C GLU A 178 -0.49 -22.09 10.98
N GLU A 179 -0.77 -20.80 10.80
CA GLU A 179 -1.79 -20.33 9.85
C GLU A 179 -1.40 -20.64 8.40
N LEU A 180 -0.13 -20.46 8.04
CA LEU A 180 0.40 -20.84 6.73
C LEU A 180 0.24 -22.34 6.45
N GLY A 181 0.48 -23.20 7.45
CA GLY A 181 0.29 -24.64 7.31
C GLY A 181 -1.16 -25.02 7.04
N LYS A 182 -2.11 -24.31 7.68
CA LYS A 182 -3.55 -24.46 7.40
C LYS A 182 -3.92 -23.97 6.00
N LEU A 183 -3.46 -22.77 5.61
CA LEU A 183 -3.80 -22.15 4.32
C LEU A 183 -3.23 -22.92 3.12
N TRP A 184 -1.98 -23.38 3.22
CA TRP A 184 -1.27 -24.06 2.13
C TRP A 184 -1.36 -25.59 2.22
N HIS A 185 -2.02 -26.12 3.25
CA HIS A 185 -2.16 -27.56 3.51
C HIS A 185 -0.82 -28.30 3.49
N THR A 186 0.20 -27.73 4.15
CA THR A 186 1.56 -28.29 4.23
C THR A 186 2.15 -28.12 5.62
N ASN A 187 3.22 -28.87 5.91
CA ASN A 187 3.99 -28.68 7.13
C ASN A 187 4.93 -27.47 6.96
N THR A 188 4.88 -26.53 7.90
CA THR A 188 5.70 -25.30 7.87
C THR A 188 6.86 -25.35 8.88
N SER A 189 7.10 -26.48 9.55
CA SER A 189 8.15 -26.60 10.57
C SER A 189 9.55 -26.35 10.04
N SER A 190 9.80 -26.69 8.78
CA SER A 190 11.07 -26.51 8.06
C SER A 190 11.24 -25.10 7.48
N TRP A 191 10.20 -24.27 7.49
CA TRP A 191 10.23 -22.98 6.83
C TRP A 191 11.11 -21.99 7.59
N GLU A 192 12.01 -21.36 6.87
CA GLU A 192 13.00 -20.43 7.41
C GLU A 192 12.43 -19.01 7.39
N SER A 193 12.59 -18.27 8.50
CA SER A 193 12.21 -16.86 8.56
C SER A 193 13.18 -16.03 7.73
N VAL A 194 12.66 -15.21 6.81
CA VAL A 194 13.46 -14.35 5.93
C VAL A 194 13.42 -12.91 6.40
N ALA A 195 12.21 -12.37 6.60
CA ALA A 195 12.01 -11.00 7.02
C ALA A 195 10.61 -10.83 7.61
N ARG A 196 10.46 -9.83 8.47
CA ARG A 196 9.18 -9.39 9.01
C ARG A 196 9.13 -7.86 8.98
N TYR A 197 8.05 -7.32 8.46
CA TYR A 197 7.83 -5.88 8.36
C TYR A 197 6.53 -5.51 9.05
N GLU A 198 6.63 -4.65 10.05
CA GLU A 198 5.50 -4.10 10.80
C GLU A 198 5.32 -2.64 10.43
N ILE A 199 4.30 -2.35 9.63
CA ILE A 199 4.07 -1.02 9.09
C ILE A 199 2.87 -0.42 9.81
N GLN A 200 3.13 0.43 10.80
CA GLN A 200 2.10 1.04 11.65
C GLN A 200 1.17 1.98 10.89
N HIS A 201 1.67 2.63 9.84
CA HIS A 201 0.92 3.55 9.00
C HIS A 201 0.89 3.02 7.56
N SER A 202 0.31 1.83 7.37
CA SER A 202 0.29 1.10 6.09
C SER A 202 -0.63 1.73 5.06
N LEU A 203 -1.83 2.12 5.49
CA LEU A 203 -2.87 2.61 4.59
C LEU A 203 -3.77 3.63 5.29
N PRO A 204 -4.03 4.80 4.70
CA PRO A 204 -5.05 5.72 5.19
C PRO A 204 -6.44 5.07 5.19
N LEU A 205 -7.21 5.28 6.25
CA LEU A 205 -8.61 4.84 6.32
C LEU A 205 -9.49 5.74 5.46
N HIS A 206 -10.36 5.15 4.64
CA HIS A 206 -11.31 5.88 3.79
C HIS A 206 -12.76 5.54 4.14
N LEU A 207 -13.27 6.23 5.15
CA LEU A 207 -14.64 6.08 5.65
C LEU A 207 -15.72 6.53 4.63
N PRO A 208 -16.96 6.01 4.75
CA PRO A 208 -18.12 6.52 4.03
C PRO A 208 -18.26 8.05 4.17
N GLY A 209 -18.62 8.72 3.07
CA GLY A 209 -18.78 10.18 3.02
C GLY A 209 -17.49 10.97 2.78
N LYS A 210 -16.30 10.34 2.86
CA LYS A 210 -15.04 10.98 2.44
C LYS A 210 -15.01 11.12 0.92
N LYS A 211 -14.53 12.27 0.42
CA LYS A 211 -14.37 12.52 -1.02
C LYS A 211 -13.23 11.66 -1.58
N LYS A 212 -13.41 11.12 -2.79
CA LYS A 212 -12.38 10.37 -3.54
C LYS A 212 -11.10 11.17 -3.80
N VAL A 213 -11.21 12.49 -3.91
CA VAL A 213 -10.09 13.43 -3.96
C VAL A 213 -10.41 14.59 -3.04
N GLY A 214 -9.50 14.87 -2.10
CA GLY A 214 -9.60 15.95 -1.15
C GLY A 214 -9.22 17.31 -1.73
N LYS A 215 -9.15 18.33 -0.86
CA LYS A 215 -8.66 19.66 -1.24
C LYS A 215 -7.13 19.62 -1.31
N LEU A 216 -6.58 19.51 -2.51
CA LEU A 216 -5.13 19.41 -2.74
C LEU A 216 -4.39 20.75 -2.63
N GLN A 217 -5.06 21.86 -2.97
CA GLN A 217 -4.52 23.20 -2.83
C GLN A 217 -4.89 23.78 -1.46
N ILE A 218 -3.90 24.01 -0.60
CA ILE A 218 -4.11 24.52 0.76
C ILE A 218 -4.30 26.04 0.72
N ASN A 219 -3.44 26.73 -0.03
CA ASN A 219 -3.47 28.17 -0.30
C ASN A 219 -2.85 28.49 -1.67
N ASP A 220 -2.54 29.74 -1.96
CA ASP A 220 -2.08 30.17 -3.29
C ASP A 220 -0.74 29.55 -3.73
N TRP A 221 0.10 29.13 -2.80
CA TRP A 221 1.45 28.62 -3.08
C TRP A 221 1.72 27.20 -2.54
N LEU A 222 0.87 26.67 -1.66
CA LEU A 222 1.05 25.40 -0.96
C LEU A 222 0.03 24.34 -1.38
N PHE A 223 0.53 23.16 -1.74
CA PHE A 223 -0.26 21.99 -2.09
C PHE A 223 0.13 20.78 -1.24
N VAL A 224 -0.82 19.89 -1.00
CA VAL A 224 -0.60 18.60 -0.32
C VAL A 224 -1.16 17.49 -1.20
N ILE A 225 -0.34 16.49 -1.45
CA ILE A 225 -0.66 15.32 -2.28
C ILE A 225 -0.33 14.03 -1.54
N GLY A 226 -0.85 12.92 -2.03
CA GLY A 226 -0.63 11.60 -1.46
C GLY A 226 -1.90 10.77 -1.44
N ASP A 227 -1.73 9.50 -1.09
CA ASP A 227 -2.82 8.54 -0.92
C ASP A 227 -3.83 8.98 0.16
N HIS A 228 -3.38 9.66 1.21
CA HIS A 228 -4.24 10.23 2.26
C HIS A 228 -5.15 11.37 1.76
N MET A 229 -4.80 11.97 0.62
CA MET A 229 -5.56 13.03 -0.04
C MET A 229 -6.49 12.51 -1.14
N ALA A 230 -6.52 11.20 -1.40
CA ALA A 230 -7.39 10.58 -2.40
C ALA A 230 -7.84 9.17 -1.96
N ILE A 231 -8.23 8.33 -2.93
CA ILE A 231 -8.43 6.90 -2.71
C ILE A 231 -7.10 6.28 -2.26
N PRO A 232 -7.04 5.59 -1.09
CA PRO A 232 -5.80 5.06 -0.53
C PRO A 232 -5.18 3.99 -1.44
N SER A 233 -4.22 4.40 -2.27
CA SER A 233 -3.53 3.53 -3.23
C SER A 233 -2.33 4.25 -3.85
N GLN A 234 -1.44 3.49 -4.48
CA GLN A 234 -0.35 4.06 -5.28
C GLN A 234 -0.90 4.91 -6.45
N GLN A 235 -1.98 4.44 -7.08
CA GLN A 235 -2.65 5.14 -8.17
C GLN A 235 -3.26 6.46 -7.70
N GLY A 236 -3.94 6.46 -6.55
CA GLY A 236 -4.48 7.68 -5.94
C GLY A 236 -3.38 8.69 -5.57
N ALA A 237 -2.26 8.23 -5.01
CA ALA A 237 -1.12 9.08 -4.75
C ALA A 237 -0.58 9.74 -6.05
N MET A 238 -0.35 8.95 -7.10
CA MET A 238 0.11 9.47 -8.39
C MET A 238 -0.90 10.43 -9.04
N GLN A 239 -2.20 10.12 -8.96
CA GLN A 239 -3.27 10.97 -9.47
C GLN A 239 -3.25 12.35 -8.81
N THR A 240 -3.09 12.43 -7.48
CA THR A 240 -2.98 13.74 -6.80
C THR A 240 -1.77 14.53 -7.25
N GLY A 241 -0.63 13.86 -7.50
CA GLY A 241 0.56 14.48 -8.06
C GLY A 241 0.33 15.04 -9.46
N GLU A 242 -0.30 14.27 -10.35
CA GLU A 242 -0.65 14.72 -11.70
C GLU A 242 -1.59 15.93 -11.68
N LEU A 243 -2.65 15.89 -10.87
CA LEU A 243 -3.60 16.99 -10.73
C LEU A 243 -2.93 18.30 -10.29
N VAL A 244 -2.05 18.22 -9.29
CA VAL A 244 -1.32 19.40 -8.78
C VAL A 244 -0.28 19.89 -9.78
N ALA A 245 0.44 19.00 -10.46
CA ALA A 245 1.39 19.38 -11.49
C ALA A 245 0.71 20.15 -12.63
N ASN A 246 -0.44 19.64 -13.12
CA ASN A 246 -1.24 20.31 -14.14
C ASN A 246 -1.75 21.69 -13.66
N LYS A 247 -2.19 21.78 -12.40
CA LYS A 247 -2.64 23.04 -11.81
C LYS A 247 -1.51 24.07 -11.73
N ILE A 248 -0.33 23.68 -11.27
CA ILE A 248 0.84 24.57 -11.19
C ILE A 248 1.24 25.06 -12.59
N ASN A 249 1.25 24.17 -13.60
CA ASN A 249 1.53 24.55 -14.98
C ASN A 249 0.57 25.62 -15.49
N GLN A 250 -0.72 25.53 -15.16
CA GLN A 250 -1.72 26.57 -15.52
C GLN A 250 -1.49 27.90 -14.80
N LEU A 251 -1.00 27.89 -13.56
CA LEU A 251 -0.72 29.10 -12.78
C LEU A 251 0.61 29.77 -13.17
N MET A 252 1.46 29.06 -13.90
CA MET A 252 2.74 29.55 -14.42
C MET A 252 2.62 30.16 -15.82
N GLN A 253 1.53 29.87 -16.55
CA GLN A 253 1.15 30.53 -17.79
C GLN A 253 0.59 31.92 -17.50
#